data_AF-A0A7H4MSE0-F1
#
_entry.id   AF-A0A7H4MSE0-F1
#
_cell.length_a   1.000
_cell.length_b   1.000
_cell.length_c   1.000
_cell.angle_alpha   90.00
_cell.angle_beta   90.00
_cell.angle_gamma   90.00
#
_symmetry.space_group_name_H-M   'P 1'
#
loop_
_entity.id
_entity.type
_entity.pdbx_description
1 polymer ?
#
loop_
_entity_poly.entity_id
_entity_poly.type
_entity_poly.pdbx_seq_one_letter_code
_entity_poly.pdbx_strand_id
1 'polypeptide(L)'
;MSAISLIQPDRDLFSWPQYWAACFGPAPFLPMSREEMDQLGWDSCDIILVTGDAYVDHPSFGMAICGRMLEAQGFRVGIISQPDWNSKDDFMRLGKPNLFFGVTAGNMDSMINRYTPTVSCAMTMLTPPATWRVNARTAPPWSTPSAVKRRGKTCR
;
A
#
# COMPACT_ATOMS: atom_id res chain seq x y z
N MET A 1 30.27 38.41 1.42
CA MET A 1 30.36 37.53 2.61
C MET A 1 29.16 36.59 2.55
N SER A 2 29.31 35.40 1.96
CA SER A 2 28.21 34.42 1.87
C SER A 2 28.25 33.50 3.08
N ALA A 3 27.09 33.33 3.70
CA ALA A 3 26.88 32.49 4.87
C ALA A 3 27.24 31.04 4.56
N ILE A 4 28.25 30.52 5.26
CA ILE A 4 28.63 29.11 5.24
C ILE A 4 27.55 28.36 6.02
N SER A 5 26.77 27.52 5.34
CA SER A 5 25.85 26.58 5.96
C SER A 5 26.66 25.57 6.79
N LEU A 6 26.47 25.58 8.12
CA LEU A 6 27.25 24.78 9.07
C LEU A 6 26.96 23.26 9.04
N ILE A 7 26.16 22.79 8.09
CA ILE A 7 25.84 21.37 7.90
C ILE A 7 26.06 21.08 6.42
N GLN A 8 27.32 20.89 6.04
CA GLN A 8 27.62 20.19 4.79
C GLN A 8 28.01 18.76 5.12
N PRO A 9 27.42 17.76 4.45
CA PRO A 9 27.84 16.38 4.63
C PRO A 9 29.31 16.24 4.20
N ASP A 10 30.11 15.51 4.97
CA ASP A 10 31.54 15.25 4.68
C ASP A 10 31.73 14.44 3.38
N ARG A 11 30.67 13.79 2.90
CA ARG A 11 30.67 12.96 1.70
C ARG A 11 29.37 13.07 0.91
N ASP A 12 29.49 12.96 -0.40
CA ASP A 12 28.35 12.84 -1.31
C ASP A 12 27.61 11.52 -1.10
N LEU A 13 26.29 11.54 -1.27
CA LEU A 13 25.42 10.37 -1.05
C LEU A 13 25.82 9.15 -1.91
N PHE A 14 26.35 9.40 -3.11
CA PHE A 14 26.74 8.37 -4.07
C PHE A 14 28.23 7.98 -4.00
N SER A 15 28.97 8.51 -3.01
CA SER A 15 30.39 8.20 -2.85
C SER A 15 30.67 6.85 -2.16
N TRP A 16 29.63 6.20 -1.64
CA TRP A 16 29.75 4.91 -0.94
C TRP A 16 29.95 3.76 -1.93
N PRO A 17 30.78 2.75 -1.58
CA PRO A 17 30.91 1.55 -2.38
C PRO A 17 29.57 0.80 -2.41
N GLN A 18 29.18 0.36 -3.62
CA GLN A 18 27.96 -0.42 -3.79
C GLN A 18 28.07 -1.76 -3.06
N TYR A 19 26.91 -2.27 -2.62
CA TYR A 19 26.81 -3.57 -1.99
C TYR A 19 27.07 -4.70 -2.99
N TRP A 20 27.48 -5.88 -2.50
CA TRP A 20 27.93 -7.00 -3.35
C TRP A 20 26.86 -7.47 -4.35
N ALA A 21 25.58 -7.29 -4.03
CA ALA A 21 24.47 -7.73 -4.86
C ALA A 21 24.15 -6.79 -6.03
N ALA A 22 24.96 -5.74 -6.27
CA ALA A 22 24.87 -4.89 -7.46
C ALA A 22 25.00 -5.67 -8.78
N CYS A 23 25.62 -6.86 -8.75
CA CYS A 23 25.79 -7.72 -9.93
C CYS A 23 24.47 -8.27 -10.51
N PHE A 24 23.39 -8.33 -9.73
CA PHE A 24 22.09 -8.82 -10.21
C PHE A 24 21.34 -7.78 -11.06
N GLY A 25 21.79 -6.52 -11.05
CA GLY A 25 21.12 -5.43 -11.76
C GLY A 25 19.77 -5.03 -11.13
N PRO A 26 19.18 -3.91 -11.58
CA PRO A 26 17.90 -3.45 -11.08
C PRO A 26 16.76 -4.35 -11.59
N ALA A 27 15.88 -4.80 -10.68
CA ALA A 27 14.69 -5.54 -11.07
C ALA A 27 13.67 -4.60 -11.74
N PRO A 28 12.86 -5.07 -12.71
CA PRO A 28 11.82 -4.24 -13.31
C PRO A 28 10.78 -3.78 -12.27
N PHE A 29 10.44 -4.65 -11.31
CA PHE A 29 9.54 -4.38 -10.19
C PHE A 29 10.09 -5.01 -8.92
N LEU A 30 9.80 -4.44 -7.75
CA LEU A 30 10.19 -5.04 -6.48
C LEU A 30 9.39 -6.34 -6.25
N PRO A 31 10.04 -7.47 -5.93
CA PRO A 31 9.35 -8.72 -5.67
C PRO A 31 8.46 -8.64 -4.43
N MET A 32 7.24 -9.15 -4.56
CA MET A 32 6.25 -9.31 -3.50
C MET A 32 6.03 -10.77 -3.12
N SER A 33 6.51 -11.68 -3.95
CA SER A 33 6.34 -13.13 -3.82
C SER A 33 7.65 -13.89 -4.03
N ARG A 34 7.70 -15.14 -3.56
CA ARG A 34 8.88 -16.00 -3.75
C ARG A 34 9.05 -16.39 -5.21
N GLU A 35 7.94 -16.56 -5.91
CA GLU A 35 7.91 -16.91 -7.32
C GLU A 35 8.56 -15.80 -8.19
N GLU A 36 8.36 -14.54 -7.83
CA GLU A 36 9.04 -13.40 -8.48
C GLU A 36 10.52 -13.34 -8.11
N MET A 37 10.91 -13.68 -6.88
CA MET A 37 12.32 -13.79 -6.49
C MET A 37 13.04 -14.88 -7.29
N ASP A 38 12.40 -16.03 -7.48
CA ASP A 38 12.95 -17.15 -8.26
C ASP A 38 13.15 -16.74 -9.73
N GLN A 39 12.25 -15.95 -10.31
CA GLN A 39 12.40 -15.41 -11.67
C GLN A 39 13.58 -14.43 -11.81
N LEU A 40 13.87 -13.68 -10.75
CA LEU A 40 15.02 -12.77 -10.67
C LEU A 40 16.32 -13.51 -10.30
N GLY A 41 16.23 -14.79 -9.92
CA GLY A 41 17.35 -15.61 -9.44
C GLY A 41 17.86 -15.18 -8.06
N TRP A 42 16.98 -14.67 -7.20
CA TRP A 42 17.32 -14.22 -5.85
C TRP A 42 16.95 -15.28 -4.80
N ASP A 43 17.95 -15.81 -4.09
CA ASP A 43 17.68 -16.79 -3.00
C ASP A 43 17.07 -16.16 -1.75
N SER A 44 17.35 -14.87 -1.50
CA SER A 44 16.90 -14.13 -0.32
C SER A 44 16.91 -12.61 -0.57
N CYS A 45 16.01 -11.88 0.10
CA CYS A 45 16.05 -10.41 0.12
C CYS A 45 16.99 -9.92 1.22
N ASP A 46 17.74 -8.86 0.97
CA ASP A 46 18.58 -8.23 1.99
C ASP A 46 17.76 -7.30 2.87
N ILE A 47 16.87 -6.54 2.24
CA ILE A 47 15.96 -5.60 2.90
C ILE A 47 14.53 -5.94 2.47
N ILE A 48 13.62 -6.02 3.45
CA ILE A 48 12.20 -6.19 3.17
C ILE A 48 11.47 -4.94 3.66
N LEU A 49 10.78 -4.28 2.74
CA LEU A 49 9.94 -3.13 3.03
C LEU A 49 8.51 -3.60 3.28
N VAL A 50 7.94 -3.25 4.43
CA VAL A 50 6.54 -3.58 4.77
C VAL A 50 5.73 -2.30 4.76
N THR A 51 4.72 -2.23 3.91
CA THR A 51 3.84 -1.07 3.76
C THR A 51 2.38 -1.41 3.99
N GLY A 52 1.66 -0.50 4.65
CA GLY A 52 0.21 -0.57 4.83
C GLY A 52 -0.60 -0.05 3.64
N ASP A 53 0.05 0.41 2.57
CA ASP A 53 -0.57 0.96 1.37
C ASP A 53 -0.38 0.01 0.18
N ALA A 54 -1.12 0.23 -0.91
CA ALA A 54 -0.89 -0.50 -2.15
C ALA A 54 0.47 -0.13 -2.74
N TYR A 55 1.21 -1.13 -3.20
CA TYR A 55 2.46 -0.88 -3.90
C TYR A 55 2.18 -0.48 -5.35
N VAL A 56 2.69 0.69 -5.73
CA VAL A 56 2.73 1.17 -7.12
C VAL A 56 4.11 1.76 -7.36
N ASP A 57 4.80 1.28 -8.39
CA ASP A 57 6.08 1.80 -8.85
C ASP A 57 5.89 3.17 -9.52
N HIS A 58 5.64 4.20 -8.71
CA HIS A 58 5.50 5.58 -9.17
C HIS A 58 6.24 6.53 -8.22
N PRO A 59 6.95 7.56 -8.72
CA PRO A 59 7.73 8.49 -7.90
C PRO A 59 6.92 9.30 -6.89
N SER A 60 5.58 9.26 -6.94
CA SER A 60 4.74 9.84 -5.87
C SER A 60 4.66 8.96 -4.63
N PHE A 61 5.07 7.70 -4.69
CA PHE A 61 5.11 6.80 -3.54
C PHE A 61 6.52 6.75 -2.98
N GLY A 62 6.70 7.28 -1.76
CA GLY A 62 8.01 7.31 -1.10
C GLY A 62 8.66 5.93 -0.95
N MET A 63 7.85 4.86 -0.86
CA MET A 63 8.38 3.51 -0.76
C MET A 63 8.97 2.97 -2.03
N ALA A 64 8.40 3.32 -3.19
CA ALA A 64 9.00 3.03 -4.47
C ALA A 64 10.35 3.73 -4.57
N ILE A 65 10.43 5.02 -4.21
CA ILE A 65 11.71 5.76 -4.21
C ILE A 65 12.74 5.10 -3.30
N CYS A 66 12.37 4.78 -2.05
CA CYS A 66 13.28 4.13 -1.11
C CYS A 66 13.78 2.78 -1.64
N GLY A 67 12.89 1.97 -2.22
CA GLY A 67 13.27 0.70 -2.84
C GLY A 67 14.25 0.90 -4.00
N ARG A 68 13.94 1.81 -4.94
CA ARG A 68 14.81 2.12 -6.09
C ARG A 68 16.15 2.72 -5.69
N MET A 69 16.18 3.54 -4.65
CA MET A 69 17.43 4.07 -4.09
C MET A 69 18.31 2.94 -3.53
N LEU A 70 17.71 2.01 -2.79
CA LEU A 70 18.43 0.86 -2.23
C LEU A 70 18.90 -0.11 -3.33
N GLU A 71 18.10 -0.35 -4.36
CA GLU A 71 18.52 -1.13 -5.54
C GLU A 71 19.70 -0.45 -6.26
N ALA A 72 19.70 0.88 -6.40
CA ALA A 72 20.81 1.63 -7.01
C ALA A 72 22.12 1.53 -6.18
N GLN A 73 22.00 1.31 -4.87
CA GLN A 73 23.13 1.01 -3.99
C GLN A 73 23.55 -0.48 -4.03
N GLY A 74 22.84 -1.31 -4.80
CA GLY A 74 23.15 -2.72 -5.00
C GLY A 74 22.54 -3.67 -3.98
N PHE A 75 21.49 -3.25 -3.25
CA PHE A 75 20.76 -4.14 -2.32
C PHE A 75 19.61 -4.86 -3.02
N ARG A 76 19.35 -6.12 -2.64
CA ARG A 76 18.14 -6.84 -3.04
C ARG A 76 17.00 -6.45 -2.11
N VAL A 77 16.00 -5.76 -2.65
CA VAL A 77 14.88 -5.23 -1.89
C VAL A 77 13.60 -5.96 -2.28
N GLY A 78 12.88 -6.47 -1.29
CA GLY A 78 11.50 -6.96 -1.48
C GLY A 78 10.50 -6.03 -0.83
N ILE A 79 9.24 -6.06 -1.28
CA ILE A 79 8.17 -5.29 -0.66
C ILE A 79 6.97 -6.18 -0.31
N ILE A 80 6.38 -5.95 0.86
CA ILE A 80 5.14 -6.58 1.31
C ILE A 80 4.12 -5.47 1.48
N SER A 81 3.10 -5.45 0.62
CA SER A 81 2.00 -4.49 0.67
C SER A 81 0.79 -5.08 1.39
N GLN A 82 0.18 -4.30 2.28
CA GLN A 82 -1.07 -4.62 2.98
C GLN A 82 -1.08 -6.04 3.60
N PRO A 83 -0.10 -6.40 4.45
CA PRO A 83 -0.15 -7.68 5.15
C PRO A 83 -1.34 -7.72 6.11
N ASP A 84 -2.01 -8.86 6.23
CA ASP A 84 -3.01 -9.07 7.27
C ASP A 84 -2.33 -9.04 8.66
N TRP A 85 -2.73 -8.11 9.51
CA TRP A 85 -2.19 -8.00 10.87
C TRP A 85 -2.58 -9.17 11.77
N ASN A 86 -3.60 -9.95 11.39
CA ASN A 86 -4.04 -11.11 12.18
C ASN A 86 -3.17 -12.34 11.90
N SER A 87 -2.43 -12.34 10.79
CA SER A 87 -1.60 -13.47 10.37
C SER A 87 -0.13 -13.11 10.30
N LYS A 88 0.70 -13.93 10.92
CA LYS A 88 2.17 -13.84 10.79
C LYS A 88 2.67 -14.31 9.43
N ASP A 89 1.86 -15.07 8.69
CA ASP A 89 2.31 -15.76 7.47
C ASP A 89 2.59 -14.76 6.34
N ASP A 90 1.85 -13.65 6.29
CA ASP A 90 2.07 -12.59 5.31
C ASP A 90 3.42 -11.90 5.51
N PHE A 91 3.84 -11.68 6.75
CA PHE A 91 5.17 -11.14 7.06
C PHE A 91 6.30 -12.14 6.77
N MET A 92 6.01 -13.44 6.82
CA MET A 92 6.97 -14.52 6.54
C MET A 92 7.00 -14.94 5.07
N ARG A 93 6.13 -14.37 4.21
CA ARG A 93 5.99 -14.74 2.80
C ARG A 93 7.31 -14.72 2.05
N LEU A 94 8.09 -13.64 2.21
CA LEU A 94 9.41 -13.46 1.59
C LEU A 94 10.57 -14.11 2.38
N GLY A 95 10.30 -14.66 3.56
CA GLY A 95 11.32 -15.26 4.43
C GLY A 95 12.09 -14.23 5.27
N LYS A 96 13.25 -14.66 5.80
CA LYS A 96 14.09 -13.85 6.69
C LYS A 96 15.00 -12.93 5.86
N PRO A 97 15.01 -11.61 6.11
CA PRO A 97 15.94 -10.69 5.44
C PRO A 97 17.36 -10.84 6.00
N ASN A 98 18.36 -10.56 5.18
CA ASN A 98 19.76 -10.62 5.60
C ASN A 98 20.18 -9.43 6.46
N LEU A 99 19.59 -8.25 6.24
CA LEU A 99 19.93 -7.01 6.95
C LEU A 99 18.83 -6.59 7.92
N PHE A 100 17.69 -6.10 7.42
CA PHE A 100 16.61 -5.59 8.27
C PHE A 100 15.25 -5.52 7.56
N PHE A 101 14.19 -5.33 8.36
CA PHE A 101 12.86 -4.96 7.90
C PHE A 101 12.65 -3.44 7.99
N GLY A 102 12.22 -2.81 6.90
CA GLY A 102 11.82 -1.41 6.89
C GLY A 102 10.31 -1.28 6.91
N VAL A 103 9.73 -0.77 7.99
CA VAL A 103 8.28 -0.56 8.10
C VAL A 103 7.93 0.87 7.70
N THR A 104 6.91 1.03 6.89
CA THR A 104 6.41 2.33 6.43
C THR A 104 4.90 2.41 6.46
N ALA A 105 4.37 3.61 6.71
CA ALA A 105 2.94 3.88 6.66
C ALA A 105 2.40 3.97 5.21
N GLY A 106 3.26 4.10 4.20
CA GLY A 106 2.84 4.36 2.82
C GLY A 106 2.66 5.85 2.52
N ASN A 107 2.00 6.19 1.41
CA ASN A 107 1.76 7.58 1.02
C ASN A 107 0.57 8.19 1.77
N MET A 108 -0.36 7.34 2.18
CA MET A 108 -1.59 7.71 2.86
C MET A 108 -1.42 7.54 4.37
N ASP A 109 -1.84 8.54 5.16
CA ASP A 109 -1.75 8.42 6.62
C ASP A 109 -2.76 7.38 7.15
N SER A 110 -2.44 6.79 8.30
CA SER A 110 -3.30 5.74 8.89
C SER A 110 -4.65 6.25 9.38
N MET A 111 -4.79 7.57 9.60
CA MET A 111 -6.05 8.20 9.96
C MET A 111 -6.97 8.21 8.73
N ILE A 112 -6.53 8.69 7.58
CA ILE A 112 -7.35 8.73 6.36
C ILE A 112 -7.63 7.34 5.77
N ASN A 113 -6.71 6.36 5.87
CA ASN A 113 -6.96 4.98 5.42
C ASN A 113 -8.02 4.26 6.28
N ARG A 114 -8.13 4.64 7.57
CA ARG A 114 -9.26 4.22 8.43
C ARG A 114 -10.54 5.01 8.14
N TYR A 115 -10.40 6.19 7.53
CA TYR A 115 -11.49 7.08 7.12
C TYR A 115 -11.82 7.00 5.62
N THR A 116 -12.03 5.80 5.07
CA THR A 116 -12.99 5.65 3.97
C THR A 116 -14.41 5.34 4.50
N PRO A 117 -15.15 6.27 5.16
CA PRO A 117 -16.59 6.30 5.04
C PRO A 117 -16.94 7.13 3.80
N THR A 118 -16.50 6.70 2.61
CA THR A 118 -17.14 7.20 1.38
C THR A 118 -18.55 6.64 1.37
N VAL A 119 -19.47 7.45 1.91
CA VAL A 119 -20.95 7.41 2.03
C VAL A 119 -21.59 7.48 3.42
N SER A 120 -20.87 7.71 4.54
CA SER A 120 -21.57 7.79 5.86
C SER A 120 -21.59 9.16 6.55
N CYS A 121 -20.91 10.18 6.04
CA CYS A 121 -20.91 11.49 6.71
C CYS A 121 -21.17 12.65 5.73
N ALA A 122 -22.42 12.79 5.29
CA ALA A 122 -23.05 14.07 4.95
C ALA A 122 -24.55 13.88 4.65
N MET A 123 -25.36 13.46 5.63
CA MET A 123 -26.81 13.70 5.59
C MET A 123 -27.47 13.63 6.97
N THR A 124 -26.88 14.26 7.98
CA THR A 124 -27.60 14.57 9.21
C THR A 124 -27.33 16.02 9.56
N MET A 125 -28.42 16.76 9.79
CA MET A 125 -28.51 18.18 10.15
C MET A 125 -28.63 19.16 8.99
N LEU A 126 -29.80 19.16 8.32
CA LEU A 126 -30.59 20.38 8.07
C LEU A 126 -31.98 20.00 7.51
N THR A 127 -32.86 19.43 8.34
CA THR A 127 -34.32 19.58 8.12
C THR A 127 -35.04 19.57 9.47
N PRO A 128 -35.80 20.63 9.83
CA PRO A 128 -36.65 20.67 11.01
C PRO A 128 -37.86 19.72 10.88
N PRO A 129 -38.52 19.33 11.98
CA PRO A 129 -39.68 18.45 11.94
C PRO A 129 -40.90 19.26 11.47
N ALA A 130 -41.19 19.23 10.18
CA ALA A 130 -42.45 19.73 9.64
C ALA A 130 -42.93 18.80 8.52
N THR A 131 -43.88 17.95 8.89
CA THR A 131 -44.97 17.43 8.06
C THR A 131 -44.83 17.58 6.55
N TRP A 132 -44.47 16.49 5.86
CA TRP A 132 -44.84 16.35 4.45
C TRP A 132 -45.26 14.91 4.16
N ARG A 133 -46.52 14.79 3.72
CA ARG A 133 -47.19 13.56 3.30
C ARG A 133 -46.64 13.20 1.90
N VAL A 134 -45.91 12.09 1.79
CA VAL A 134 -45.35 11.62 0.51
C VAL A 134 -46.49 11.05 -0.35
N ASN A 135 -46.78 11.69 -1.48
CA ASN A 135 -47.70 11.17 -2.51
C ASN A 135 -46.88 10.34 -3.51
N ALA A 136 -47.30 9.09 -3.74
CA ALA A 136 -46.55 8.07 -4.48
C ALA A 136 -46.54 8.28 -6.00
N ARG A 137 -45.97 9.39 -6.51
CA ARG A 137 -46.03 9.67 -7.95
C ARG A 137 -44.79 10.27 -8.62
N THR A 138 -43.62 10.20 -7.99
CA THR A 138 -42.36 10.62 -8.62
C THR A 138 -41.20 9.70 -8.19
N ALA A 139 -41.08 8.55 -8.84
CA ALA A 139 -39.88 7.73 -8.82
C ALA A 139 -39.14 7.88 -10.17
N PRO A 140 -37.81 8.15 -10.19
CA PRO A 140 -37.05 8.20 -11.43
C PRO A 140 -36.88 6.82 -12.09
N PRO A 141 -36.72 6.73 -13.43
CA PRO A 141 -37.09 5.54 -14.20
C PRO A 141 -36.06 4.40 -14.24
N TRP A 142 -34.95 4.45 -13.50
CA TRP A 142 -33.86 3.48 -13.65
C TRP A 142 -33.75 2.44 -12.53
N SER A 143 -34.65 2.44 -11.55
CA SER A 143 -34.72 1.36 -10.55
C SER A 143 -35.52 0.16 -11.08
N THR A 144 -34.89 -0.71 -11.85
CA THR A 144 -35.37 -2.08 -12.04
C THR A 144 -35.22 -2.86 -10.73
N PRO A 145 -36.30 -3.38 -10.12
CA PRO A 145 -36.19 -4.30 -9.00
C PRO A 145 -35.90 -5.69 -9.57
N SER A 146 -34.67 -6.17 -9.40
CA SER A 146 -34.35 -7.58 -9.58
C SER A 146 -35.11 -8.39 -8.52
N ALA A 147 -36.13 -9.11 -8.98
CA ALA A 147 -36.98 -9.97 -8.18
C ALA A 147 -36.19 -11.17 -7.62
N VAL A 148 -35.74 -11.09 -6.37
CA VAL A 148 -35.30 -12.26 -5.60
C VAL A 148 -36.56 -12.97 -5.04
N LYS A 149 -37.05 -13.98 -5.77
CA LYS A 149 -38.10 -14.87 -5.30
C LYS A 149 -37.48 -15.90 -4.33
N ARG A 150 -37.75 -15.69 -3.04
CA ARG A 150 -37.44 -16.57 -1.90
C ARG A 150 -37.70 -18.05 -2.24
N ARG A 151 -36.66 -18.90 -2.23
CA ARG A 151 -36.83 -20.35 -2.15
C ARG A 151 -37.17 -20.72 -0.72
N GLY A 152 -38.38 -21.26 -0.53
CA GLY A 152 -38.77 -21.93 0.70
C GLY A 152 -37.98 -23.22 0.88
N LYS A 153 -37.52 -23.44 2.12
CA LYS A 153 -37.29 -24.78 2.66
C LYS A 153 -37.97 -24.81 4.02
N THR A 154 -39.20 -25.33 4.02
CA THR A 154 -39.90 -25.81 5.20
C THR A 154 -39.18 -27.03 5.74
N CYS A 155 -39.01 -27.04 7.05
CA CYS A 155 -38.53 -28.17 7.84
C CYS A 155 -39.71 -29.12 8.09
N ARG A 156 -39.74 -30.24 7.37
CA ARG A 156 -40.23 -31.59 7.73
C ARG A 156 -40.38 -32.44 6.48
#